data_AF-A0A0B2AD57-F1
#
_entry.id   AF-A0A0B2AD57-F1
#
_cell.length_a   1.000
_cell.length_b   1.000
_cell.length_c   1.000
_cell.angle_alpha   90.00
_cell.angle_beta   90.00
_cell.angle_gamma   90.00
#
_symmetry.space_group_name_H-M   'P 1'
#
loop_
_entity.id
_entity.type
_entity.pdbx_description
1 polymer ?
#
loop_
_entity_poly.entity_id
_entity_poly.type
_entity_poly.pdbx_seq_one_letter_code
_entity_poly.pdbx_strand_id
1 'polypeptide(L)'
;MATSLDPRIGTENFSTPVIAAILSRTGRDISAFSAHPTELEVVIPPEVILHTLAVDVAPDGVTPLIVIEQLAELDPDVSLPPTLEGLVALVKERIAMSMAQPPVDITTPGKFIEPLYFL
;
A
#
# COMPACT_ATOMS: atom_id res chain seq x y z
N MET A 1 -11.99 3.05 -0.92
CA MET A 1 -11.13 1.88 -0.64
C MET A 1 -10.26 2.22 0.55
N ALA A 2 -10.24 1.37 1.59
CA ALA A 2 -9.38 1.56 2.76
C ALA A 2 -8.00 0.95 2.51
N THR A 3 -6.95 1.69 2.82
CA THR A 3 -5.55 1.24 2.78
C THR A 3 -4.84 1.68 4.05
N SER A 4 -3.63 1.15 4.29
CA SER A 4 -2.79 1.57 5.42
C SER A 4 -1.42 2.02 4.91
N LEU A 5 -0.83 3.03 5.57
CA LEU A 5 0.57 3.41 5.36
C LEU A 5 1.55 2.43 6.01
N ASP A 6 1.09 1.61 6.97
CA ASP A 6 1.89 0.55 7.58
C ASP A 6 1.70 -0.76 6.78
N PRO A 7 2.75 -1.28 6.12
CA PRO A 7 2.65 -2.54 5.38
C PRO A 7 2.23 -3.72 6.26
N ARG A 8 2.56 -3.75 7.57
CA ARG A 8 2.09 -4.80 8.48
C ARG A 8 0.58 -4.75 8.67
N ILE A 9 0.00 -3.57 8.73
CA ILE A 9 -1.45 -3.43 8.95
C ILE A 9 -2.21 -3.68 7.65
N GLY A 10 -1.73 -3.09 6.55
CA GLY A 10 -2.34 -3.25 5.22
C GLY A 10 -2.30 -4.68 4.66
N THR A 11 -1.48 -5.57 5.24
CA THR A 11 -1.33 -6.97 4.81
C THR A 11 -1.65 -7.98 5.92
N GLU A 12 -2.20 -7.52 7.05
CA GLU A 12 -2.45 -8.32 8.25
C GLU A 12 -1.24 -9.18 8.65
N ASN A 13 -0.11 -8.50 8.86
CA ASN A 13 1.23 -9.02 9.15
C ASN A 13 1.82 -9.91 8.06
N PHE A 14 1.62 -9.55 6.79
CA PHE A 14 2.08 -10.31 5.62
C PHE A 14 1.46 -11.72 5.54
N SER A 15 0.22 -11.85 5.98
CA SER A 15 -0.55 -13.10 5.86
C SER A 15 -1.38 -13.17 4.58
N THR A 16 -1.52 -12.06 3.85
CA THR A 16 -2.25 -12.00 2.58
C THR A 16 -1.50 -12.73 1.46
N PRO A 17 -2.23 -13.34 0.51
CA PRO A 17 -1.61 -14.06 -0.61
C PRO A 17 -0.95 -13.16 -1.65
N VAL A 18 -1.22 -11.84 -1.61
CA VAL A 18 -0.70 -10.82 -2.51
C VAL A 18 -0.51 -9.52 -1.71
N ILE A 19 0.50 -8.74 -2.07
CA ILE A 19 0.72 -7.38 -1.56
C ILE A 19 0.41 -6.38 -2.67
N ALA A 20 -0.52 -5.46 -2.42
CA ALA A 20 -0.81 -4.34 -3.31
C ALA A 20 -0.18 -3.05 -2.76
N ALA A 21 0.86 -2.54 -3.42
CA ALA A 21 1.48 -1.28 -3.07
C ALA A 21 0.90 -0.16 -3.95
N ILE A 22 0.06 0.69 -3.38
CA ILE A 22 -0.66 1.73 -4.12
C ILE A 22 0.02 3.08 -3.92
N LEU A 23 0.48 3.67 -5.02
CA LEU A 23 0.87 5.07 -5.10
C LEU A 23 -0.40 5.91 -5.26
N SER A 24 -0.95 6.35 -4.14
CA SER A 24 -2.13 7.21 -4.11
C SER A 24 -1.75 8.69 -4.15
N ARG A 25 -2.53 9.49 -4.88
CA ARG A 25 -2.40 10.95 -4.97
C ARG A 25 -3.52 11.68 -4.23
N THR A 26 -4.71 11.07 -4.19
CA THR A 26 -5.89 11.68 -3.54
C THR A 26 -6.32 10.93 -2.28
N GLY A 27 -5.50 9.98 -1.83
CA GLY A 27 -5.70 9.27 -0.58
C GLY A 27 -5.69 10.25 0.57
N ARG A 28 -6.64 10.09 1.49
CA ARG A 28 -6.77 10.94 2.66
C ARG A 28 -6.34 10.16 3.89
N ASP A 29 -5.30 10.63 4.57
CA ASP A 29 -4.99 10.16 5.92
C ASP A 29 -6.15 10.56 6.84
N ILE A 30 -6.81 9.54 7.40
CA ILE A 30 -7.93 9.71 8.33
C ILE A 30 -7.56 9.22 9.74
N SER A 31 -6.28 8.97 10.02
CA SER A 31 -5.81 8.45 11.31
C SER A 31 -6.28 9.31 12.48
N ALA A 32 -6.33 10.64 12.31
CA ALA A 32 -6.81 11.58 13.31
C ALA A 32 -8.32 11.45 13.64
N PHE A 33 -9.09 10.79 12.78
CA PHE A 33 -10.53 10.58 12.93
C PHE A 33 -10.90 9.10 13.16
N SER A 34 -9.91 8.20 13.10
CA SER A 34 -10.10 6.76 13.27
C SER A 34 -10.25 6.37 14.75
N ALA A 35 -11.06 5.35 15.02
CA ALA A 35 -11.09 4.70 16.33
C ALA A 35 -9.77 3.98 16.67
N HIS A 36 -8.97 3.66 15.65
CA HIS A 36 -7.66 3.02 15.76
C HIS A 36 -6.61 3.82 14.97
N PRO A 37 -6.10 4.96 15.50
CA PRO A 37 -5.17 5.83 14.78
C PRO A 37 -3.84 5.17 14.38
N THR A 38 -3.43 4.13 15.12
CA THR A 38 -2.21 3.36 14.83
C THR A 38 -2.35 2.51 13.57
N GLU A 39 -3.56 2.33 13.02
CA GLU A 39 -3.77 1.67 11.73
C GLU A 39 -3.24 2.48 10.54
N LEU A 40 -2.88 3.77 10.75
CA LEU A 40 -2.38 4.68 9.72
C LEU A 40 -3.23 4.64 8.44
N GLU A 41 -4.54 4.71 8.64
CA GLU A 41 -5.50 4.50 7.58
C GLU A 41 -5.50 5.67 6.58
N VAL A 42 -5.40 5.29 5.30
CA VAL A 42 -5.57 6.17 4.16
C VAL A 42 -6.78 5.69 3.37
N VAL A 43 -7.73 6.59 3.15
CA VAL A 43 -8.91 6.29 2.34
C VAL A 43 -8.70 6.85 0.94
N ILE A 44 -8.70 5.96 -0.04
CA ILE A 44 -8.74 6.33 -1.45
C ILE A 44 -10.21 6.52 -1.86
N PRO A 45 -10.60 7.68 -2.41
CA PRO A 45 -11.95 7.95 -2.89
C PRO A 45 -12.46 6.91 -3.90
N PRO A 46 -13.78 6.75 -4.06
CA PRO A 46 -14.33 5.97 -5.16
C PRO A 46 -14.01 6.62 -6.53
N GLU A 47 -14.23 5.87 -7.61
CA GLU A 47 -14.12 6.36 -9.00
C GLU A 47 -12.71 6.83 -9.41
N VAL A 48 -11.67 6.35 -8.72
CA VAL A 48 -10.29 6.57 -9.12
C VAL A 48 -9.85 5.55 -10.16
N ILE A 49 -8.99 5.97 -11.09
CA ILE A 49 -8.37 5.07 -12.05
C ILE A 49 -7.08 4.54 -11.45
N LEU A 50 -6.98 3.21 -11.32
CA LEU A 50 -5.80 2.51 -10.87
C LEU A 50 -5.13 1.83 -12.06
N HIS A 51 -3.83 2.03 -12.20
CA HIS A 51 -3.02 1.46 -13.27
C HIS A 51 -1.91 0.62 -12.67
N THR A 52 -1.85 -0.66 -13.02
CA THR A 52 -0.75 -1.54 -12.61
C THR A 52 0.53 -1.11 -13.33
N LEU A 53 1.51 -0.64 -12.55
CA LEU A 53 2.83 -0.25 -13.07
C LEU A 53 3.77 -1.43 -13.19
N ALA A 54 3.75 -2.35 -12.22
CA ALA A 54 4.63 -3.50 -12.19
C ALA A 54 4.02 -4.65 -11.40
N VAL A 55 4.45 -5.87 -11.77
CA VAL A 55 4.28 -7.09 -10.99
C VAL A 55 5.67 -7.62 -10.69
N ASP A 56 5.96 -7.86 -9.43
CA ASP A 56 7.24 -8.38 -8.94
C ASP A 56 6.97 -9.37 -7.79
N VAL A 57 8.02 -9.85 -7.16
CA VAL A 57 7.99 -10.66 -5.94
C VAL A 57 8.41 -9.79 -4.75
N ALA A 58 7.68 -9.91 -3.65
CA ALA A 58 7.98 -9.25 -2.40
C ALA A 58 9.34 -9.69 -1.82
N PRO A 59 9.90 -8.97 -0.83
CA PRO A 59 11.20 -9.29 -0.24
C PRO A 59 11.32 -10.69 0.39
N ASP A 60 10.21 -11.35 0.70
CA ASP A 60 10.19 -12.74 1.18
C ASP A 60 10.53 -13.78 0.09
N GLY A 61 10.60 -13.35 -1.18
CA GLY A 61 10.93 -14.19 -2.33
C GLY A 61 9.78 -15.09 -2.81
N VAL A 62 8.57 -14.95 -2.26
CA VAL A 62 7.44 -15.84 -2.57
C VAL A 62 6.14 -15.08 -2.84
N THR A 63 5.85 -14.02 -2.08
CA THR A 63 4.56 -13.32 -2.18
C THR A 63 4.53 -12.39 -3.40
N PRO A 64 3.52 -12.48 -4.29
CA PRO A 64 3.36 -11.53 -5.38
C PRO A 64 3.19 -10.10 -4.86
N LEU A 65 3.93 -9.18 -5.46
CA LEU A 65 3.85 -7.73 -5.24
C LEU A 65 3.28 -7.08 -6.49
N ILE A 66 2.18 -6.35 -6.34
CA ILE A 66 1.59 -5.53 -7.40
C ILE A 66 1.82 -4.06 -7.04
N VAL A 67 2.55 -3.35 -7.87
CA VAL A 67 2.74 -1.90 -7.73
C VAL A 67 1.72 -1.18 -8.60
N ILE A 68 0.87 -0.38 -7.96
CA ILE A 68 -0.30 0.25 -8.58
C ILE A 68 -0.17 1.76 -8.46
N GLU A 69 -0.36 2.48 -9.55
CA GLU A 69 -0.46 3.93 -9.56
C GLU A 69 -1.92 4.36 -9.63
N GLN A 70 -2.29 5.34 -8.81
CA GLN A 70 -3.53 6.08 -9.00
C GLN A 70 -3.31 7.19 -10.03
N LEU A 71 -3.95 7.12 -11.20
CA LEU A 71 -3.88 8.19 -12.21
C LEU A 71 -4.64 9.42 -11.72
N ALA A 72 -3.90 10.50 -11.44
CA ALA A 72 -4.41 11.81 -11.09
C ALA A 72 -3.34 12.87 -11.41
N GLU A 73 -3.68 14.15 -11.29
CA GLU A 73 -2.73 15.25 -11.48
C GLU A 73 -1.52 15.09 -10.55
N LEU A 74 -0.32 15.21 -11.11
CA LEU A 74 0.93 15.11 -10.36
C LEU A 74 1.06 16.33 -9.44
N ASP A 75 1.24 16.07 -8.15
CA ASP A 75 1.74 17.09 -7.24
C ASP A 75 3.21 17.40 -7.61
N PRO A 76 3.53 18.62 -8.08
CA PRO A 76 4.88 18.97 -8.50
C PRO A 76 5.92 18.92 -7.37
N ASP A 77 5.47 18.92 -6.11
CA ASP A 77 6.36 18.89 -4.94
C ASP A 77 6.73 17.46 -4.51
N VAL A 78 6.11 16.43 -5.10
CA VAL A 78 6.39 15.02 -4.76
C VAL A 78 7.52 14.47 -5.64
N SER A 79 8.70 14.31 -5.05
CA SER A 79 9.84 13.64 -5.69
C SER A 79 9.73 12.12 -5.60
N LEU A 80 9.30 11.47 -6.68
CA LEU A 80 9.38 10.01 -6.84
C LEU A 80 10.68 9.60 -7.56
N PRO A 81 11.15 8.36 -7.37
CA PRO A 81 12.22 7.82 -8.21
C PRO A 81 11.88 8.00 -9.71
N PRO A 82 12.83 8.43 -10.55
CA PRO A 82 12.55 8.80 -11.93
C PRO A 82 12.37 7.58 -12.86
N THR A 83 12.62 6.37 -12.36
CA THR A 83 12.51 5.12 -13.13
C THR A 83 11.57 4.15 -12.43
N LEU A 84 10.89 3.32 -13.23
CA LEU A 84 10.05 2.25 -12.70
C LEU A 84 10.84 1.28 -11.80
N GLU A 85 12.05 0.90 -12.21
CA GLU A 85 12.93 0.05 -11.42
C GLU A 85 13.26 0.67 -10.05
N GLY A 86 13.62 1.96 -10.04
CA GLY A 86 13.88 2.69 -8.80
C GLY A 86 12.66 2.78 -7.90
N LEU A 87 11.46 2.91 -8.50
CA LEU A 87 10.22 2.92 -7.75
C LEU A 87 9.90 1.56 -7.12
N VAL A 88 10.03 0.47 -7.90
CA VAL A 88 9.82 -0.89 -7.40
C VAL A 88 10.84 -1.21 -6.29
N ALA A 89 12.10 -0.80 -6.45
CA ALA A 89 13.13 -0.95 -5.43
C ALA A 89 12.75 -0.22 -4.12
N LEU A 90 12.29 1.02 -4.21
CA LEU A 90 11.82 1.80 -3.05
C LEU A 90 10.64 1.13 -2.34
N VAL A 91 9.67 0.60 -3.10
CA VAL A 91 8.52 -0.14 -2.53
C VAL A 91 9.01 -1.39 -1.79
N LYS A 92 9.90 -2.17 -2.40
CA LYS A 92 10.46 -3.39 -1.79
C LYS A 92 11.28 -3.08 -0.55
N GLU A 93 12.05 -1.99 -0.55
CA GLU A 93 12.78 -1.54 0.63
C GLU A 93 11.83 -1.22 1.80
N ARG A 94 10.75 -0.46 1.55
CA ARG A 94 9.75 -0.15 2.58
C ARG A 94 9.09 -1.42 3.15
N ILE A 95 8.73 -2.36 2.28
CA ILE A 95 8.17 -3.66 2.69
C ILE A 95 9.20 -4.44 3.52
N ALA A 96 10.47 -4.51 3.08
CA ALA A 96 11.52 -5.23 3.78
C ALA A 96 11.79 -4.65 5.18
N MET A 97 11.87 -3.32 5.30
CA MET A 97 12.00 -2.63 6.59
C MET A 97 10.86 -2.98 7.53
N SER A 98 9.63 -3.05 7.01
CA SER A 98 8.44 -3.42 7.75
C SER A 98 8.46 -4.89 8.17
N MET A 99 8.85 -5.81 7.28
CA MET A 99 9.03 -7.24 7.56
C MET A 99 10.07 -7.52 8.65
N ALA A 100 11.11 -6.67 8.76
CA ALA A 100 12.13 -6.79 9.79
C ALA A 100 11.65 -6.39 11.20
N GLN A 101 10.52 -5.68 11.32
CA GLN A 101 9.92 -5.35 12.63
C GLN A 101 9.11 -6.53 13.19
N PRO A 102 8.81 -6.57 14.50
CA PRO A 102 7.86 -7.54 15.04
C PRO A 102 6.45 -7.39 14.45
N PRO A 103 5.63 -8.46 14.42
CA PRO A 103 4.20 -8.35 14.11
C PRO A 103 3.48 -7.34 15.02
N VAL A 104 2.50 -6.64 14.45
CA VAL A 104 1.66 -5.67 15.18
C VAL A 104 0.31 -6.28 15.52
N ASP A 105 -0.39 -5.70 16.50
CA ASP A 105 -1.76 -6.09 16.83
C ASP A 105 -2.73 -5.61 15.73
N ILE A 106 -3.63 -6.49 15.29
CA ILE A 106 -4.61 -6.20 14.24
C ILE A 106 -5.95 -5.86 14.88
N THR A 107 -6.22 -4.57 15.01
CA THR A 107 -7.42 -4.06 15.71
C THR A 107 -8.71 -4.22 14.91
N THR A 108 -8.64 -4.17 13.58
CA THR A 108 -9.81 -4.37 12.69
C THR A 108 -9.50 -5.40 11.60
N PRO A 109 -9.64 -6.72 11.88
CA PRO A 109 -9.34 -7.77 10.92
C PRO A 109 -10.16 -7.64 9.63
N GLY A 110 -9.54 -7.96 8.49
CA GLY A 110 -10.18 -7.93 7.18
C GLY A 110 -10.32 -6.55 6.53
N LYS A 111 -10.10 -5.45 7.26
CA LYS A 111 -10.41 -4.08 6.79
C LYS A 111 -9.63 -3.63 5.56
N PHE A 112 -8.37 -4.04 5.44
CA PHE A 112 -7.45 -3.55 4.41
C PHE A 112 -7.13 -4.59 3.32
N ILE A 113 -7.74 -5.77 3.40
CA ILE A 113 -7.41 -6.92 2.54
C ILE A 113 -8.53 -7.30 1.59
N GLU A 114 -9.50 -6.41 1.40
CA GLU A 114 -10.61 -6.63 0.46
C GLU A 114 -10.07 -6.86 -0.97
N PRO A 115 -10.71 -7.74 -1.76
CA PRO A 115 -10.28 -7.99 -3.13
C PRO A 115 -10.28 -6.70 -3.96
N LEU A 116 -9.15 -6.43 -4.62
CA LEU A 116 -9.07 -5.41 -5.65
C LEU A 116 -9.73 -5.95 -6.94
N TYR A 117 -10.96 -5.54 -7.19
CA TYR A 117 -11.63 -5.82 -8.46
C TYR A 117 -11.13 -4.83 -9.51
N PHE A 118 -10.18 -5.25 -10.35
CA PHE A 118 -9.82 -4.53 -11.57
C PHE A 118 -10.92 -4.83 -12.61
N LEU A 119 -11.66 -3.79 -13.02
CA LEU A 119 -12.64 -3.83 -14.11
C LEU A 119 -11.95 -3.61 -15.46
#